data_AF-A0A969I583-F1
#
_entry.id   AF-A0A969I583-F1
#
_cell.length_a   1.000
_cell.length_b   1.000
_cell.length_c   1.000
_cell.angle_alpha   90.00
_cell.angle_beta   90.00
_cell.angle_gamma   90.00
#
_symmetry.space_group_name_H-M   'P 1'
#
loop_
_entity.id
_entity.type
_entity.pdbx_description
1 polymer ?
#
loop_
_entity_poly.entity_id
_entity_poly.type
_entity_poly.pdbx_seq_one_letter_code
_entity_poly.pdbx_strand_id
1 'polypeptide(L)'
;MTSVLNGSGVLSNDTQVEVEIVPSTDLSQVAQEINQHHGDGKRHLYNAILSFKQAGEKLIQVKASLLHGEWGDWLAEHCPDISERTARNYMRLAENWQQIEQNGNGVADLSLRKALDLLKAAKALSDGAEEERESPDLLEPPVEILSEPRRGYIPRLDCSWRGELLLTSSPATSAASRWQR
;
A
#
# COMPACT_ATOMS: atom_id res chain seq x y z
N MET A 1 12.10 -77.22 55.23
CA MET A 1 10.96 -77.55 54.35
C MET A 1 9.86 -76.53 54.59
N THR A 2 9.69 -75.58 53.68
CA THR A 2 8.42 -74.86 53.45
C THR A 2 8.49 -74.18 52.08
N SER A 3 7.62 -74.61 51.18
CA SER A 3 7.06 -73.76 50.11
C SER A 3 6.10 -72.74 50.79
N VAL A 4 5.57 -71.65 50.22
CA VAL A 4 5.38 -71.17 48.84
C VAL A 4 5.76 -69.64 48.83
N LEU A 5 5.41 -68.72 47.93
CA LEU A 5 4.48 -68.61 46.78
C LEU A 5 5.06 -67.59 45.77
N ASN A 6 4.54 -67.55 44.54
CA ASN A 6 4.85 -66.52 43.54
C ASN A 6 4.17 -65.18 43.86
N GLY A 7 4.89 -64.07 43.68
CA GLY A 7 4.34 -62.73 43.60
C GLY A 7 4.59 -62.11 42.23
N SER A 8 3.65 -62.25 41.30
CA SER A 8 3.74 -61.64 39.97
C SER A 8 3.52 -60.13 40.04
N GLY A 9 4.60 -59.36 40.15
CA GLY A 9 4.62 -57.91 40.00
C GLY A 9 4.81 -57.50 38.54
N VAL A 10 3.71 -57.37 37.79
CA VAL A 10 3.66 -56.49 36.61
C VAL A 10 3.58 -55.04 37.12
N LEU A 11 3.82 -54.06 36.23
CA LEU A 11 3.97 -52.60 36.47
C LEU A 11 5.44 -52.21 36.76
N SER A 12 6.09 -51.34 35.98
CA SER A 12 5.68 -50.69 34.73
C SER A 12 6.85 -50.65 33.76
N ASN A 13 6.56 -50.71 32.46
CA ASN A 13 7.56 -50.33 31.46
C ASN A 13 7.69 -48.81 31.54
N ASP A 14 8.68 -48.32 32.28
CA ASP A 14 9.09 -46.91 32.25
C ASP A 14 9.64 -46.64 30.85
N THR A 15 8.72 -46.33 29.93
CA THR A 15 9.02 -45.76 28.64
C THR A 15 9.68 -44.42 28.92
N GLN A 16 11.00 -44.43 29.01
CA GLN A 16 11.81 -43.23 28.82
C GLN A 16 11.55 -42.76 27.39
N VAL A 17 10.53 -41.93 27.25
CA VAL A 17 10.45 -40.98 26.17
C VAL A 17 11.62 -40.04 26.43
N GLU A 18 12.76 -40.31 25.79
CA GLU A 18 13.73 -39.27 25.50
C GLU A 18 12.99 -38.22 24.67
N VAL A 19 12.45 -37.22 25.37
CA VAL A 19 12.01 -35.99 24.76
C VAL A 19 13.30 -35.32 24.29
N GLU A 20 13.65 -35.62 23.04
CA GLU A 20 14.78 -35.01 22.36
C GLU A 20 14.55 -33.49 22.35
N ILE A 21 15.19 -32.81 23.29
CA ILE A 21 15.07 -31.35 23.43
C ILE A 21 15.77 -30.77 22.21
N VAL A 22 14.97 -30.47 21.18
CA VAL A 22 15.39 -29.72 19.99
C VAL A 22 16.27 -28.57 20.48
N PRO A 23 17.53 -28.46 20.02
CA PRO A 23 18.53 -27.62 20.67
C PRO A 23 17.97 -26.21 20.81
N SER A 24 17.74 -25.80 22.06
CA SER A 24 17.03 -24.57 22.37
C SER A 24 17.84 -23.41 21.80
N THR A 25 17.39 -22.87 20.65
CA THR A 25 18.09 -21.79 19.96
C THR A 25 18.30 -20.67 20.96
N ASP A 26 19.55 -20.37 21.27
CA ASP A 26 19.89 -19.39 22.28
C ASP A 26 19.27 -18.05 21.86
N LEU A 27 18.34 -17.54 22.67
CA LEU A 27 17.64 -16.29 22.38
C LEU A 27 18.62 -15.12 22.22
N SER A 28 19.81 -15.20 22.83
CA SER A 28 20.92 -14.27 22.61
C SER A 28 21.47 -14.35 21.18
N GLN A 29 21.66 -15.55 20.62
CA GLN A 29 22.10 -15.76 19.24
C GLN A 29 21.05 -15.26 18.25
N VAL A 30 19.76 -15.59 18.46
CA VAL A 30 18.67 -15.07 17.62
C VAL A 30 18.59 -13.54 17.68
N ALA A 31 18.74 -12.94 18.87
CA ALA A 31 18.78 -11.49 19.02
C ALA A 31 20.00 -10.87 18.31
N GLN A 32 21.16 -11.54 18.31
CA GLN A 32 22.34 -11.11 17.57
C GLN A 32 22.10 -11.16 16.05
N GLU A 33 21.53 -12.24 15.52
CA GLU A 33 21.18 -12.38 14.09
C GLU A 33 20.16 -11.32 13.63
N ILE A 34 19.13 -11.06 14.44
CA ILE A 34 18.15 -9.99 14.18
C ILE A 34 18.84 -8.62 14.09
N ASN A 35 19.74 -8.32 15.02
CA ASN A 35 20.49 -7.06 15.04
C ASN A 35 21.46 -6.94 13.85
N GLN A 36 22.09 -8.06 13.43
CA GLN A 36 22.93 -8.12 12.23
C GLN A 36 22.10 -7.80 10.98
N HIS A 37 21.01 -8.53 10.73
CA HIS A 37 20.13 -8.30 9.59
C HIS A 37 19.53 -6.88 9.56
N HIS A 38 19.19 -6.32 10.72
CA HIS A 38 18.75 -4.93 10.83
C HIS A 38 19.86 -3.95 10.42
N GLY A 39 21.08 -4.13 10.93
CA GLY A 39 22.24 -3.30 10.59
C GLY A 39 22.62 -3.39 9.11
N ASP A 40 22.61 -4.60 8.54
CA ASP A 40 22.89 -4.84 7.13
C ASP A 40 21.82 -4.21 6.22
N GLY A 41 20.53 -4.37 6.56
CA GLY A 41 19.43 -3.69 5.86
C GLY A 41 19.59 -2.17 5.82
N LYS A 42 19.97 -1.55 6.95
CA LYS A 42 20.27 -0.10 7.00
C LYS A 42 21.47 0.27 6.14
N ARG A 43 22.53 -0.55 6.11
CA ARG A 43 23.72 -0.33 5.27
C ARG A 43 23.39 -0.44 3.78
N HIS A 44 22.62 -1.45 3.37
CA HIS A 44 22.20 -1.63 1.98
C HIS A 44 21.33 -0.45 1.49
N LEU A 45 20.37 0.00 2.31
CA LEU A 45 19.54 1.16 1.98
C LEU A 45 20.39 2.45 1.86
N TYR A 46 21.31 2.70 2.78
CA TYR A 46 22.23 3.85 2.69
C TYR A 46 23.09 3.79 1.42
N ASN A 47 23.68 2.63 1.11
CA ASN A 47 24.49 2.43 -0.08
C ASN A 47 23.70 2.65 -1.38
N ALA A 48 22.45 2.16 -1.46
CA ALA A 48 21.59 2.38 -2.62
C ALA A 48 21.29 3.88 -2.84
N ILE A 49 21.01 4.61 -1.75
CA ILE A 49 20.80 6.06 -1.80
C ILE A 49 22.07 6.79 -2.27
N LEU A 50 23.25 6.37 -1.82
CA LEU A 50 24.52 6.93 -2.27
C LEU A 50 24.74 6.70 -3.78
N SER A 51 24.40 5.52 -4.30
CA SER A 51 24.43 5.24 -5.75
C SER A 51 23.44 6.11 -6.53
N PHE A 52 22.22 6.34 -6.03
CA PHE A 52 21.26 7.25 -6.66
C PHE A 52 21.71 8.71 -6.64
N LYS A 53 22.40 9.14 -5.57
CA LYS A 53 23.02 10.47 -5.47
C LYS A 53 24.13 10.63 -6.52
N GLN A 54 25.02 9.65 -6.67
CA GLN A 54 26.06 9.63 -7.71
C GLN A 54 25.47 9.65 -9.14
N ALA A 55 24.40 8.89 -9.38
CA ALA A 55 23.67 8.96 -10.65
C ALA A 55 23.09 10.38 -10.89
N GLY A 56 22.54 11.01 -9.86
CA GLY A 56 22.09 12.40 -9.89
C GLY A 56 23.19 13.40 -10.27
N GLU A 57 24.38 13.29 -9.66
CA GLU A 57 25.55 14.11 -9.99
C GLU A 57 25.97 13.96 -11.47
N LYS A 58 25.90 12.74 -12.01
CA LYS A 58 26.19 12.47 -13.43
C LYS A 58 25.12 13.01 -14.37
N LEU A 59 23.84 12.89 -14.01
CA LEU A 59 22.75 13.50 -14.76
C LEU A 59 22.88 15.02 -14.82
N ILE A 60 23.29 15.68 -13.73
CA ILE A 60 23.57 17.14 -13.71
C ILE A 60 24.73 17.48 -14.66
N GLN A 61 25.83 16.72 -14.65
CA GLN A 61 26.99 16.93 -15.53
C GLN A 61 26.62 16.82 -17.02
N VAL A 62 25.85 15.81 -17.41
CA VAL A 62 25.37 15.65 -18.79
C VAL A 62 24.38 16.77 -19.14
N LYS A 63 23.43 17.10 -18.25
CA LYS A 63 22.44 18.15 -18.49
C LYS A 63 23.05 19.54 -18.70
N ALA A 64 24.17 19.83 -18.03
CA ALA A 64 24.93 21.05 -18.23
C ALA A 64 25.68 21.11 -19.57
N SER A 65 25.84 19.96 -20.24
CA SER A 65 26.58 19.82 -21.51
C SER A 65 25.67 19.76 -22.75
N LEU A 66 24.36 19.55 -22.57
CA LEU A 66 23.37 19.42 -23.66
C LEU A 66 22.59 20.72 -23.89
N LEU A 67 22.10 20.92 -25.12
CA LEU A 67 21.25 22.07 -25.45
C LEU A 67 19.84 21.91 -24.86
N HIS A 68 19.16 23.04 -24.68
CA HIS A 68 17.78 23.06 -24.20
C HIS A 68 16.84 22.37 -25.19
N GLY A 69 16.23 21.26 -24.77
CA GLY A 69 15.34 20.42 -25.59
C GLY A 69 15.86 18.99 -25.72
N GLU A 70 17.15 18.83 -26.00
CA GLU A 70 17.78 17.52 -26.31
C GLU A 70 17.87 16.56 -25.11
N TRP A 71 17.73 17.08 -23.89
CA TRP A 71 17.81 16.29 -22.65
C TRP A 71 16.83 15.11 -22.60
N GLY A 72 15.60 15.30 -23.10
CA GLY A 72 14.56 14.25 -23.06
C GLY A 72 14.89 13.08 -23.98
N ASP A 73 15.26 13.39 -25.22
CA ASP A 73 15.61 12.40 -26.24
C ASP A 73 16.90 11.66 -25.86
N TRP A 74 17.92 12.40 -25.38
CA TRP A 74 19.16 11.80 -24.88
C TRP A 74 18.92 10.80 -23.75
N LEU A 75 18.06 11.16 -22.77
CA LEU A 75 17.73 10.28 -21.65
C LEU A 75 16.99 9.01 -22.11
N ALA A 76 16.05 9.15 -23.06
CA ALA A 76 15.32 8.02 -23.61
C ALA A 76 16.22 7.05 -24.40
N GLU A 77 17.22 7.57 -25.12
CA GLU A 77 18.20 6.78 -25.88
C GLU A 77 19.23 6.10 -24.97
N HIS A 78 19.79 6.81 -23.99
CA HIS A 78 20.94 6.34 -23.20
C HIS A 78 20.56 5.69 -21.86
N CYS A 79 19.36 5.93 -21.34
CA CYS A 79 18.91 5.48 -20.02
C CYS A 79 17.43 5.03 -20.05
N PRO A 80 17.06 4.03 -20.89
CA PRO A 80 15.65 3.67 -21.14
C PRO A 80 14.88 3.22 -19.88
N ASP A 81 15.57 2.64 -18.89
CA ASP A 81 14.97 2.24 -17.61
C ASP A 81 14.64 3.42 -16.67
N ILE A 82 15.15 4.62 -16.95
CA ILE A 82 15.06 5.79 -16.07
C ILE A 82 14.10 6.82 -16.65
N SER A 83 12.87 6.87 -16.11
CA SER A 83 11.92 7.93 -16.47
C SER A 83 12.48 9.33 -16.18
N GLU A 84 12.08 10.33 -16.97
CA GLU A 84 12.51 11.73 -16.78
C GLU A 84 12.18 12.27 -15.37
N ARG A 85 11.06 11.81 -14.79
CA ARG A 85 10.67 12.08 -13.39
C ARG A 85 11.68 11.46 -12.41
N THR A 86 12.12 10.23 -12.64
CA THR A 86 13.12 9.54 -11.81
C THR A 86 14.47 10.24 -11.89
N ALA A 87 14.94 10.55 -13.11
CA ALA A 87 16.18 11.32 -13.32
C ALA A 87 16.14 12.67 -12.59
N ARG A 88 15.02 13.40 -12.67
CA ARG A 88 14.82 14.67 -11.96
C ARG A 88 14.82 14.52 -10.43
N ASN A 89 14.33 13.40 -9.90
CA ASN A 89 14.42 13.10 -8.47
C ASN A 89 15.87 12.81 -8.04
N TYR A 90 16.67 12.10 -8.84
CA TYR A 90 18.08 11.85 -8.56
C TYR A 90 18.91 13.15 -8.61
N MET A 91 18.67 14.03 -9.58
CA MET A 91 19.32 15.36 -9.60
C MET A 91 18.99 16.16 -8.32
N ARG A 92 17.72 16.22 -7.91
CA ARG A 92 17.31 16.86 -6.64
C ARG A 92 17.94 16.23 -5.40
N LEU A 93 18.10 14.90 -5.38
CA LEU A 93 18.76 14.16 -4.31
C LEU A 93 20.24 14.56 -4.18
N ALA A 94 20.93 14.74 -5.29
CA ALA A 94 22.32 15.22 -5.32
C ALA A 94 22.43 16.69 -4.86
N GLU A 95 21.54 17.56 -5.35
CA GLU A 95 21.49 18.99 -5.00
C GLU A 95 21.25 19.22 -3.50
N ASN A 96 20.42 18.39 -2.86
CA ASN A 96 19.97 18.57 -1.47
C ASN A 96 20.63 17.58 -0.49
N TRP A 97 21.81 17.04 -0.84
CA TRP A 97 22.47 15.99 -0.08
C TRP A 97 22.84 16.42 1.35
N GLN A 98 23.36 17.63 1.52
CA GLN A 98 23.78 18.14 2.84
C GLN A 98 22.61 18.23 3.83
N GLN A 99 21.44 18.66 3.37
CA GLN A 99 20.23 18.72 4.18
C GLN A 99 19.77 17.31 4.58
N ILE A 100 19.96 16.31 3.72
CA ILE A 100 19.58 14.91 4.00
C ILE A 100 20.52 14.29 5.04
N GLU A 101 21.83 14.53 4.96
CA GLU A 101 22.80 14.08 5.98
C GLU A 101 22.55 14.76 7.34
N GLN A 102 22.24 16.06 7.36
CA GLN A 102 22.01 16.82 8.59
C GLN A 102 20.69 16.47 9.29
N ASN A 103 19.65 16.03 8.56
CA ASN A 103 18.31 15.84 9.12
C ASN A 103 18.15 14.63 10.06
N GLY A 104 19.20 13.82 10.27
CA GLY A 104 19.38 12.87 11.39
C GLY A 104 18.46 11.65 11.44
N ASN A 105 17.26 11.74 10.85
CA ASN A 105 16.34 10.62 10.67
C ASN A 105 16.92 9.67 9.63
N GLY A 106 17.25 8.44 10.03
CA GLY A 106 17.85 7.45 9.15
C GLY A 106 16.98 7.24 7.90
N VAL A 107 17.52 7.56 6.72
CA VAL A 107 16.76 7.46 5.46
C VAL A 107 16.29 6.02 5.20
N ALA A 108 17.07 5.04 5.67
CA ALA A 108 16.69 3.63 5.72
C ALA A 108 15.38 3.38 6.51
N ASP A 109 15.18 4.07 7.64
CA ASP A 109 14.01 3.89 8.52
C ASP A 109 12.74 4.46 7.85
N LEU A 110 12.86 5.52 7.04
CA LEU A 110 11.78 6.03 6.21
C LEU A 110 11.39 5.04 5.10
N SER A 111 12.37 4.43 4.43
CA SER A 111 12.13 3.41 3.40
C SER A 111 11.41 2.18 3.95
N LEU A 112 11.86 1.66 5.10
CA LEU A 112 11.23 0.51 5.76
C LEU A 112 9.78 0.82 6.18
N ARG A 113 9.53 1.98 6.79
CA ARG A 113 8.16 2.41 7.15
C ARG A 113 7.24 2.42 5.92
N LYS A 114 7.70 2.99 4.81
CA LYS A 114 6.89 3.05 3.58
C LYS A 114 6.58 1.66 3.00
N ALA A 115 7.52 0.72 3.09
CA ALA A 115 7.29 -0.67 2.69
C ALA A 115 6.24 -1.36 3.59
N LEU A 116 6.33 -1.18 4.91
CA LEU A 116 5.35 -1.70 5.86
C LEU A 116 3.94 -1.10 5.64
N ASP A 117 3.85 0.19 5.29
CA ASP A 117 2.56 0.83 5.00
C ASP A 117 1.94 0.31 3.69
N LEU A 118 2.75 -0.05 2.69
CA LEU A 118 2.25 -0.74 1.48
C LEU A 118 1.72 -2.14 1.81
N LEU A 119 2.37 -2.89 2.71
CA LEU A 119 1.88 -4.19 3.16
C LEU A 119 0.56 -4.08 3.95
N LYS A 120 0.41 -3.06 4.80
CA LYS A 120 -0.87 -2.76 5.49
C LYS A 120 -1.97 -2.42 4.48
N ALA A 121 -1.67 -1.61 3.47
CA ALA A 121 -2.64 -1.27 2.42
C ALA A 121 -3.03 -2.51 1.58
N ALA A 122 -2.07 -3.38 1.24
CA ALA A 122 -2.34 -4.64 0.57
C ALA A 122 -3.23 -5.58 1.41
N LYS A 123 -2.97 -5.67 2.72
CA LYS A 123 -3.83 -6.45 3.64
C LYS A 123 -5.24 -5.87 3.76
N ALA A 124 -5.39 -4.55 3.84
CA ALA A 124 -6.72 -3.93 3.86
C ALA A 124 -7.52 -4.21 2.58
N LEU A 125 -6.85 -4.33 1.42
CA LEU A 125 -7.47 -4.72 0.15
C LEU A 125 -7.86 -6.21 0.09
N SER A 126 -7.12 -7.11 0.73
CA SER A 126 -7.50 -8.53 0.82
C SER A 126 -8.62 -8.77 1.82
N ASP A 127 -8.52 -8.16 3.00
CA ASP A 127 -9.48 -8.37 4.09
C ASP A 127 -10.87 -7.77 3.74
N GLY A 128 -10.90 -6.67 2.98
CA GLY A 128 -12.14 -6.05 2.49
C GLY A 128 -12.86 -6.80 1.36
N ALA A 129 -12.39 -7.98 0.95
CA ALA A 129 -13.00 -8.79 -0.11
C ALA A 129 -13.84 -9.97 0.41
N GLU A 130 -13.88 -10.22 1.72
CA GLU A 130 -14.57 -11.38 2.31
C GLU A 130 -15.90 -11.04 3.03
N GLU A 131 -16.23 -9.75 3.20
CA GLU A 131 -17.45 -9.29 3.89
C GLU A 131 -18.64 -9.03 2.92
N GLU A 132 -18.84 -9.91 1.93
CA GLU A 132 -20.09 -9.99 1.15
C GLU A 132 -20.40 -11.44 0.69
N ARG A 133 -20.24 -12.40 1.63
CA ARG A 133 -20.75 -13.78 1.52
C ARG A 133 -21.52 -14.26 2.75
N GLU A 134 -22.11 -13.34 3.51
CA GLU A 134 -23.28 -13.73 4.31
C GLU A 134 -24.42 -14.02 3.33
N SER A 135 -24.65 -15.31 3.08
CA SER A 135 -25.59 -15.76 2.05
C SER A 135 -27.01 -15.33 2.45
N PRO A 136 -27.75 -14.57 1.63
CA PRO A 136 -29.16 -14.31 1.89
C PRO A 136 -29.89 -15.65 1.91
N ASP A 137 -30.33 -16.06 3.10
CA ASP A 137 -30.96 -17.36 3.30
C ASP A 137 -32.24 -17.44 2.44
N LEU A 138 -32.40 -18.55 1.74
CA LEU A 138 -33.33 -18.70 0.61
C LEU A 138 -34.76 -18.93 1.11
N LEU A 139 -35.41 -17.86 1.55
CA LEU A 139 -36.85 -17.83 1.86
C LEU A 139 -37.54 -16.65 1.16
N GLU A 140 -37.70 -16.76 -0.17
CA GLU A 140 -38.73 -15.99 -0.87
C GLU A 140 -40.14 -16.53 -0.57
N PRO A 141 -41.18 -15.68 -0.66
CA PRO A 141 -42.27 -15.67 0.34
C PRO A 141 -43.56 -16.37 -0.11
N PRO A 142 -44.52 -16.59 0.81
CA PRO A 142 -45.93 -16.72 0.46
C PRO A 142 -46.38 -15.45 -0.27
N VAL A 143 -46.75 -15.58 -1.54
CA VAL A 143 -47.13 -14.46 -2.42
C VAL A 143 -48.54 -13.97 -2.04
N GLU A 144 -48.63 -12.99 -1.15
CA GLU A 144 -49.89 -12.33 -0.83
C GLU A 144 -50.10 -11.12 -1.76
N ILE A 145 -50.84 -11.35 -2.85
CA ILE A 145 -51.14 -10.34 -3.87
C ILE A 145 -52.15 -9.34 -3.31
N LEU A 146 -51.68 -8.24 -2.72
CA LEU A 146 -52.51 -7.10 -2.35
C LEU A 146 -52.04 -5.82 -3.05
N SER A 147 -52.95 -5.28 -3.85
CA SER A 147 -52.73 -4.25 -4.85
C SER A 147 -52.71 -2.81 -4.29
N GLU A 148 -51.59 -2.10 -4.42
CA GLU A 148 -51.55 -0.62 -4.42
C GLU A 148 -50.51 -0.05 -5.40
N PRO A 149 -50.86 0.93 -6.26
CA PRO A 149 -49.91 1.58 -7.16
C PRO A 149 -49.18 2.75 -6.46
N ARG A 150 -48.07 2.47 -5.77
CA ARG A 150 -47.27 3.52 -5.10
C ARG A 150 -46.34 4.29 -6.04
N ARG A 151 -46.98 5.18 -6.81
CA ARG A 151 -46.57 6.55 -7.13
C ARG A 151 -45.16 6.97 -6.69
N GLY A 152 -44.23 7.11 -7.65
CA GLY A 152 -43.05 7.96 -7.49
C GLY A 152 -41.70 7.33 -7.86
N TYR A 153 -41.46 7.09 -9.15
CA TYR A 153 -40.09 6.98 -9.67
C TYR A 153 -39.94 7.89 -10.89
N ILE A 154 -39.03 8.87 -10.79
CA ILE A 154 -38.59 9.71 -11.89
C ILE A 154 -37.14 9.34 -12.16
N PRO A 155 -36.79 8.74 -13.31
CA PRO A 155 -35.41 8.42 -13.61
C PRO A 155 -34.57 9.69 -13.74
N ARG A 156 -33.35 9.62 -13.25
CA ARG A 156 -32.37 10.71 -13.24
C ARG A 156 -31.97 11.06 -14.67
N LEU A 157 -32.45 12.20 -15.17
CA LEU A 157 -32.09 12.69 -16.50
C LEU A 157 -30.58 12.91 -16.61
N ASP A 158 -30.05 12.50 -17.75
CA ASP A 158 -28.70 12.72 -18.19
C ASP A 158 -28.41 14.20 -18.49
N CYS A 159 -27.12 14.56 -18.51
CA CYS A 159 -26.66 15.91 -18.75
C CYS A 159 -26.75 16.29 -20.24
N SER A 160 -27.98 16.36 -20.80
CA SER A 160 -28.24 16.73 -22.19
C SER A 160 -29.56 17.48 -22.39
N TRP A 161 -29.79 18.58 -21.67
CA TRP A 161 -30.90 19.49 -21.96
C TRP A 161 -30.47 20.66 -22.84
N ARG A 162 -30.94 20.63 -24.09
CA ARG A 162 -30.71 21.61 -25.16
C ARG A 162 -32.05 21.91 -25.83
N GLY A 163 -32.44 23.19 -25.90
CA GLY A 163 -33.72 23.64 -26.42
C GLY A 163 -34.82 23.63 -25.34
N GLU A 164 -35.45 24.76 -24.97
CA GLU A 164 -36.25 25.70 -25.78
C GLU A 164 -37.67 25.18 -26.04
N LEU A 165 -38.64 25.67 -25.25
CA LEU A 165 -40.06 25.72 -25.64
C LEU A 165 -40.77 26.89 -24.95
N LEU A 166 -41.42 27.66 -25.80
CA LEU A 166 -41.97 29.00 -25.63
C LEU A 166 -43.31 29.07 -24.87
N LEU A 167 -43.64 30.27 -24.35
CA LEU A 167 -44.98 30.82 -24.03
C LEU A 167 -45.80 30.05 -22.95
N THR A 168 -46.31 30.70 -21.89
CA THR A 168 -47.37 31.73 -21.97
C THR A 168 -47.18 32.98 -21.08
N SER A 169 -47.86 34.05 -21.47
CA SER A 169 -47.87 35.40 -20.89
C SER A 169 -48.53 35.56 -19.50
N SER A 170 -48.02 36.49 -18.68
CA SER A 170 -48.78 37.69 -18.26
C SER A 170 -47.86 38.78 -17.64
N PRO A 171 -48.14 40.10 -17.76
CA PRO A 171 -47.18 41.15 -17.41
C PRO A 171 -47.44 41.84 -16.06
N ALA A 172 -46.36 42.29 -15.39
CA ALA A 172 -46.42 43.34 -14.36
C ALA A 172 -45.13 44.20 -14.38
N THR A 173 -45.35 45.50 -14.56
CA THR A 173 -44.38 46.57 -14.84
C THR A 173 -43.43 46.92 -13.69
N SER A 174 -42.22 47.39 -14.03
CA SER A 174 -41.54 48.61 -13.50
C SER A 174 -40.13 48.45 -12.86
N ALA A 175 -39.36 49.55 -12.95
CA ALA A 175 -38.02 49.83 -12.38
C ALA A 175 -36.87 48.89 -12.82
N ALA A 176 -35.96 49.23 -13.76
CA ALA A 176 -35.11 50.42 -13.94
C ALA A 176 -33.91 50.54 -12.97
N SER A 177 -32.77 49.95 -13.35
CA SER A 177 -31.36 50.41 -13.15
C SER A 177 -30.41 49.29 -13.60
N ARG A 178 -29.46 49.53 -14.53
CA ARG A 178 -28.07 49.99 -14.26
C ARG A 178 -27.38 49.01 -13.29
N TRP A 179 -26.39 48.21 -13.70
CA TRP A 179 -25.07 48.66 -14.20
C TRP A 179 -24.52 47.88 -15.40
N GLN A 180 -23.62 48.53 -16.15
CA GLN A 180 -22.79 47.93 -17.19
C GLN A 180 -21.33 47.85 -16.75
N ARG A 181 -20.63 46.88 -17.36
CA ARG A 181 -19.20 46.87 -17.69
C ARG A 181 -18.21 46.47 -16.58
#